data_AF-A0A0L8HMG5-F1
#
_entry.id   AF-A0A0L8HMG5-F1
#
_cell.length_a   1.000
_cell.length_b   1.000
_cell.length_c   1.000
_cell.angle_alpha   90.00
_cell.angle_beta   90.00
_cell.angle_gamma   90.00
#
_symmetry.space_group_name_H-M   'P 1'
#
loop_
_entity.id
_entity.type
_entity.pdbx_description
1 polymer ?
#
loop_
_entity_poly.entity_id
_entity_poly.type
_entity_poly.pdbx_seq_one_letter_code
_entity_poly.pdbx_strand_id
1 'polypeptide(L)'
;MVEIVTESETLRKIQVSYGLTGSFKERPLQEWLQKNNPTQLEYDKSLDNFLCSCAGYCVATYVLGICDRHNDNIMLKQSGHLFHIDFGKFLGDAQMFGSFKRDRVPFVLTSDMVYVINGGDKNCSRFQRFVDLCCTAFNILRRNRNLFLNFFSLMSRSGIPGVSENAVTYIQQALLPGKSDAEAAAIFTRMIEDSSRSVFTQFNFFMHNLAQLKFSSHNEGALLSFVPKTYSIHTDGRITNIEVINFQKRYTPEKHYTYVIRIMRQNVKVPSIVFRHFSEFLEFREKLMQRFPLVFWPPLSGKVMFGRSNVRTVAVNRKLEISSFVKEIFKHAPEISECDLVYTFFHPLIRDEQSSGLNMNNGLQDTVNNVRNMTSTGIRGELKISIQYQKEHLQVMIMHARGLSSYGIENPSPYVKLYLLPDPEKLTKQKTKVVKHSTHPTYNEVMQYKMSLEDVKKRTLQVTVWNHDVLKENQFMGAIYIHLRKLDLSQENTEWRCLGNLQMSSTSHIS
;
A
#
# COMPACT_ATOMS: atom_id res chain seq x y z
N MET A 1 -26.92 23.38 -7.17
CA MET A 1 -27.24 22.92 -5.80
C MET A 1 -26.56 21.57 -5.60
N VAL A 2 -25.89 21.35 -4.47
CA VAL A 2 -25.20 20.09 -4.15
C VAL A 2 -25.82 19.54 -2.87
N GLU A 3 -26.15 18.25 -2.85
CA GLU A 3 -26.67 17.58 -1.66
C GLU A 3 -25.57 17.41 -0.60
N ILE A 4 -25.90 17.71 0.66
CA ILE A 4 -24.98 17.54 1.77
C ILE A 4 -25.13 16.13 2.34
N VAL A 5 -24.05 15.35 2.28
CA VAL A 5 -23.99 14.03 2.93
C VAL A 5 -23.65 14.22 4.40
N THR A 6 -24.61 14.00 5.29
CA THR A 6 -24.43 14.13 6.74
C THR A 6 -23.47 13.06 7.29
N GLU A 7 -22.92 13.33 8.49
CA GLU A 7 -22.03 12.41 9.22
C GLU A 7 -20.79 11.98 8.42
N SER A 8 -20.30 12.88 7.58
CA SER A 8 -19.14 12.63 6.73
C SER A 8 -18.06 13.68 6.95
N GLU A 9 -16.82 13.25 6.80
CA GLU A 9 -15.65 14.11 6.92
C GLU A 9 -14.68 13.85 5.77
N THR A 10 -13.98 14.89 5.32
CA THR A 10 -12.89 14.71 4.35
C THR A 10 -11.76 13.91 4.98
N LEU A 11 -11.06 13.09 4.18
CA LEU A 11 -9.91 12.34 4.68
C LEU A 11 -8.85 13.28 5.25
N ARG A 12 -8.68 14.48 4.68
CA ARG A 12 -7.79 15.50 5.22
C ARG A 12 -8.19 15.85 6.65
N LYS A 13 -9.46 16.17 6.91
CA LYS A 13 -9.89 16.58 8.25
C LYS A 13 -9.67 15.46 9.27
N ILE A 14 -9.92 14.21 8.88
CA ILE A 14 -9.62 13.04 9.70
C ILE A 14 -8.11 12.89 9.92
N GLN A 15 -7.28 13.00 8.88
CA GLN A 15 -5.83 12.83 9.00
C GLN A 15 -5.20 13.95 9.83
N VAL A 16 -5.59 15.21 9.61
CA VAL A 16 -5.03 16.39 10.30
C VAL A 16 -5.36 16.38 11.79
N SER A 17 -6.46 15.74 12.23
CA SER A 17 -6.71 15.56 13.67
C SER A 17 -5.64 14.73 14.37
N TYR A 18 -4.83 13.97 13.62
CA TYR A 18 -3.67 13.23 14.11
C TYR A 18 -2.33 13.95 13.86
N GLY A 19 -2.36 15.26 13.59
CA GLY A 19 -1.21 16.10 13.31
C GLY A 19 -0.99 16.38 11.81
N LEU A 20 -0.12 17.33 11.50
CA LEU A 20 0.14 17.79 10.12
C LEU A 20 0.70 16.68 9.20
N THR A 21 1.34 15.66 9.77
CA THR A 21 1.82 14.45 9.06
C THR A 21 0.86 13.26 9.17
N GLY A 22 -0.38 13.47 9.62
CA GLY A 22 -1.37 12.42 9.77
C GLY A 22 -1.64 11.63 8.47
N SER A 23 -1.49 12.24 7.30
CA SER A 23 -1.60 11.57 6.00
C SER A 23 -0.51 10.52 5.72
N PHE A 24 0.57 10.50 6.52
CA PHE A 24 1.62 9.48 6.47
C PHE A 24 1.46 8.41 7.56
N LYS A 25 0.51 8.59 8.49
CA LYS A 25 0.20 7.58 9.50
C LYS A 25 -0.74 6.53 8.89
N GLU A 26 -0.55 5.27 9.25
CA GLU A 26 -1.36 4.17 8.71
C GLU A 26 -2.72 4.01 9.41
N ARG A 27 -2.85 4.48 10.65
CA ARG A 27 -4.02 4.23 11.51
C ARG A 27 -5.15 5.26 11.54
N PRO A 28 -5.00 6.54 11.13
CA PRO A 28 -6.02 7.57 11.36
C PRO A 28 -7.44 7.18 10.93
N LEU A 29 -7.61 6.61 9.74
CA LEU A 29 -8.93 6.22 9.24
C LEU A 29 -9.52 5.05 10.03
N GLN A 30 -8.69 4.08 10.42
CA GLN A 30 -9.14 2.95 11.23
C GLN A 30 -9.60 3.42 12.62
N GLU A 31 -8.79 4.24 13.28
CA GLU A 31 -9.10 4.76 14.62
C GLU A 31 -10.35 5.66 14.58
N TRP A 32 -10.53 6.43 13.50
CA TRP A 32 -11.75 7.21 13.29
C TRP A 32 -12.99 6.31 13.11
N LEU A 33 -12.89 5.22 12.32
CA LEU A 33 -14.00 4.27 12.18
C LEU A 33 -14.33 3.58 13.51
N GLN A 34 -13.33 3.14 14.27
CA GLN A 34 -13.53 2.52 15.59
C GLN A 34 -14.18 3.48 16.57
N LYS A 35 -13.77 4.76 16.56
CA LYS A 35 -14.35 5.78 17.43
C LYS A 35 -15.85 6.00 17.16
N ASN A 36 -16.28 5.91 15.90
CA ASN A 36 -17.67 6.13 15.50
C ASN A 36 -18.51 4.83 15.48
N ASN A 37 -17.88 3.66 15.63
CA ASN A 37 -18.53 2.35 15.61
C ASN A 37 -18.01 1.52 16.79
N PRO A 38 -18.49 1.78 18.03
CA PRO A 38 -17.87 1.28 19.25
C PRO A 38 -18.07 -0.23 19.47
N THR A 39 -19.11 -0.83 18.90
CA THR A 39 -19.31 -2.28 19.00
C THR A 39 -18.60 -3.02 17.87
N GLN A 40 -18.18 -4.27 18.14
CA GLN A 40 -17.51 -5.11 17.14
C GLN A 40 -18.36 -5.30 15.88
N LEU A 41 -19.68 -5.49 16.04
CA LEU A 41 -20.61 -5.69 14.93
C LEU A 41 -20.76 -4.43 14.07
N GLU A 42 -20.86 -3.24 14.68
CA GLU A 42 -20.90 -1.97 13.96
C GLU A 42 -19.59 -1.71 13.23
N TYR A 43 -18.47 -1.97 13.89
CA TYR A 43 -17.15 -1.78 13.29
C TYR A 43 -16.95 -2.71 12.08
N ASP A 44 -17.30 -3.99 12.20
CA ASP A 44 -17.23 -4.94 11.09
C ASP A 44 -18.14 -4.52 9.92
N LYS A 45 -19.34 -4.00 10.20
CA LYS A 45 -20.23 -3.42 9.18
C LYS A 45 -19.62 -2.18 8.52
N SER A 46 -18.98 -1.31 9.31
CA SER A 46 -18.30 -0.12 8.78
C SER A 46 -17.11 -0.49 7.87
N LEU A 47 -16.36 -1.53 8.23
CA LEU A 47 -15.29 -2.07 7.40
C LEU A 47 -15.83 -2.66 6.09
N ASP A 48 -16.97 -3.35 6.13
CA ASP A 48 -17.60 -3.90 4.94
C ASP A 48 -18.08 -2.80 3.98
N ASN A 49 -18.73 -1.76 4.53
CA ASN A 49 -19.12 -0.58 3.77
C ASN A 49 -17.91 0.11 3.16
N PHE A 50 -16.81 0.24 3.91
CA PHE A 50 -15.56 0.82 3.44
C PHE A 50 -14.97 0.02 2.28
N LEU A 51 -14.87 -1.31 2.42
CA LEU A 51 -14.36 -2.19 1.36
C LEU A 51 -15.18 -2.05 0.07
N CYS A 52 -16.49 -2.16 0.17
CA CYS A 52 -17.39 -2.14 -0.99
C CYS A 52 -17.37 -0.77 -1.69
N SER A 53 -17.49 0.32 -0.92
CA SER A 53 -17.48 1.68 -1.47
C SER A 53 -16.12 2.07 -2.03
N CYS A 54 -15.02 1.75 -1.34
CA CYS A 54 -13.66 1.99 -1.84
C CYS A 54 -13.40 1.21 -3.13
N ALA A 55 -13.79 -0.07 -3.21
CA ALA A 55 -13.64 -0.86 -4.43
C ALA A 55 -14.44 -0.25 -5.60
N GLY A 56 -15.68 0.16 -5.35
CA GLY A 56 -16.52 0.82 -6.34
C GLY A 56 -15.90 2.13 -6.86
N TYR A 57 -15.41 2.99 -5.97
CA TYR A 57 -14.77 4.24 -6.36
C TYR A 57 -13.41 4.05 -7.03
N CYS A 58 -12.60 3.03 -6.66
CA CYS A 58 -11.38 2.69 -7.40
C CYS A 58 -11.69 2.36 -8.86
N VAL A 59 -12.74 1.57 -9.12
CA VAL A 59 -13.17 1.23 -10.49
C VAL A 59 -13.76 2.44 -11.22
N ALA A 60 -14.65 3.18 -10.57
CA ALA A 60 -15.34 4.32 -11.18
C ALA A 60 -14.35 5.45 -11.55
N THR A 61 -13.43 5.79 -10.63
CA THR A 61 -12.43 6.85 -10.87
C THR A 61 -11.42 6.47 -11.94
N TYR A 62 -11.03 5.20 -12.02
CA TYR A 62 -10.19 4.70 -13.11
C TYR A 62 -10.89 4.83 -14.47
N VAL A 63 -12.13 4.31 -14.58
CA VAL A 63 -12.83 4.23 -15.88
C VAL A 63 -13.24 5.60 -16.39
N LEU A 64 -13.70 6.48 -15.49
CA LEU A 64 -14.08 7.85 -15.83
C LEU A 64 -12.87 8.79 -15.89
N GLY A 65 -11.68 8.32 -15.55
CA GLY A 65 -10.45 9.12 -15.56
C GLY A 65 -10.56 10.36 -14.67
N ILE A 66 -11.15 10.22 -13.48
CA ILE A 66 -11.35 11.34 -12.54
C ILE A 66 -9.98 11.76 -12.00
N CYS A 67 -9.58 12.98 -12.32
CA CYS A 67 -8.29 13.55 -11.98
C CYS A 67 -8.34 14.33 -10.65
N ASP A 68 -7.18 14.85 -10.23
CA ASP A 68 -7.05 15.74 -9.06
C ASP A 68 -7.62 15.14 -7.77
N ARG A 69 -7.39 13.83 -7.58
CA ARG A 69 -7.83 13.10 -6.40
C ARG A 69 -6.86 13.32 -5.27
N HIS A 70 -7.28 14.11 -4.29
CA HIS A 70 -6.58 14.33 -3.03
C HIS A 70 -7.49 14.13 -1.82
N ASN A 71 -6.90 14.12 -0.62
CA ASN A 71 -7.57 13.85 0.65
C ASN A 71 -8.68 14.86 1.03
N ASP A 72 -8.75 16.03 0.40
CA ASP A 72 -9.91 16.92 0.54
C ASP A 72 -11.11 16.46 -0.29
N ASN A 73 -10.86 15.84 -1.44
CA ASN A 73 -11.88 15.47 -2.41
C ASN A 73 -12.35 14.02 -2.26
N ILE A 74 -11.96 13.38 -1.15
CA ILE A 74 -12.41 12.07 -0.74
C ILE A 74 -12.96 12.23 0.67
N MET A 75 -14.16 11.72 0.89
CA MET A 75 -14.89 11.79 2.14
C MET A 75 -15.19 10.39 2.66
N LEU A 76 -15.33 10.29 3.97
CA LEU A 76 -15.68 9.08 4.68
C LEU A 76 -16.85 9.36 5.63
N LYS A 77 -17.93 8.59 5.48
CA LYS A 77 -19.08 8.62 6.39
C LYS A 77 -18.81 7.77 7.64
N GLN A 78 -19.38 8.14 8.79
CA GLN A 78 -19.24 7.39 10.06
C GLN A 78 -19.64 5.91 9.90
N SER A 79 -20.65 5.64 9.07
CA SER A 79 -21.07 4.29 8.68
C SER A 79 -20.05 3.48 7.84
N GLY A 80 -18.90 4.04 7.49
CA GLY A 80 -17.85 3.39 6.70
C GLY A 80 -17.87 3.65 5.20
N HIS A 81 -18.90 4.31 4.66
CA HIS A 81 -18.99 4.60 3.22
C HIS A 81 -17.96 5.66 2.79
N LEU A 82 -17.04 5.28 1.91
CA LEU A 82 -16.11 6.17 1.24
C LEU A 82 -16.72 6.70 -0.06
N PHE A 83 -16.60 8.00 -0.30
CA PHE A 83 -17.09 8.62 -1.53
C PHE A 83 -16.22 9.78 -1.99
N HIS A 84 -16.25 10.03 -3.29
CA HIS A 84 -15.50 11.12 -3.91
C HIS A 84 -16.41 12.31 -4.14
N ILE A 85 -15.85 13.51 -4.03
CA ILE A 85 -16.52 14.79 -4.32
C ILE A 85 -15.66 15.60 -5.29
N ASP A 86 -16.17 16.73 -5.77
CA ASP A 86 -15.45 17.65 -6.67
C ASP A 86 -14.93 16.96 -7.95
N PHE A 87 -15.82 16.76 -8.93
CA PHE A 87 -15.53 16.08 -10.19
C PHE A 87 -15.12 17.05 -11.31
N GLY A 88 -14.53 18.21 -10.98
CA GLY A 88 -14.24 19.25 -11.96
C GLY A 88 -13.26 18.87 -13.07
N LYS A 89 -12.53 17.75 -12.95
CA LYS A 89 -11.58 17.23 -13.95
C LYS A 89 -11.74 15.73 -14.13
N PHE A 90 -12.03 15.29 -15.36
CA PHE A 90 -12.34 13.90 -15.67
C PHE A 90 -12.00 13.56 -17.14
N LEU A 91 -12.07 12.28 -17.51
CA LEU A 91 -11.82 11.74 -18.87
C LEU A 91 -10.44 12.03 -19.45
N GLY A 92 -9.42 12.04 -18.58
CA GLY A 92 -8.03 12.20 -19.02
C GLY A 92 -7.62 13.64 -19.30
N ASP A 93 -8.38 14.62 -18.81
CA ASP A 93 -8.04 16.05 -18.74
C ASP A 93 -6.93 16.30 -17.68
N ALA A 94 -5.85 15.51 -17.81
CA ALA A 94 -4.79 15.38 -16.83
C ALA A 94 -4.02 16.69 -16.71
N GLN A 95 -3.86 17.17 -15.47
CA GLN A 95 -2.99 18.32 -15.22
C GLN A 95 -1.56 17.96 -15.63
N MET A 96 -1.01 18.74 -16.55
CA MET A 96 0.42 18.75 -16.82
C MET A 96 1.11 19.74 -15.88
N PHE A 97 2.20 19.32 -15.26
CA PHE A 97 3.14 20.25 -14.61
C PHE A 97 4.37 20.34 -15.51
N GLY A 98 4.46 21.42 -16.32
CA GLY A 98 5.38 21.47 -17.45
C GLY A 98 5.07 20.37 -18.47
N SER A 99 6.04 19.52 -18.82
CA SER A 99 5.87 18.39 -19.76
C SER A 99 5.49 17.05 -19.09
N PHE A 100 5.23 17.02 -17.78
CA PHE A 100 5.00 15.80 -17.01
C PHE A 100 3.54 15.64 -16.60
N LYS A 101 2.96 14.45 -16.85
CA LYS A 101 1.63 14.07 -16.31
C LYS A 101 1.72 13.93 -14.78
N ARG A 102 0.90 14.72 -14.07
CA ARG A 102 0.81 14.74 -12.60
C ARG A 102 0.15 13.48 -12.03
N ASP A 103 -0.81 12.90 -12.76
CA ASP A 103 -1.50 11.65 -12.39
C ASP A 103 -0.78 10.44 -13.01
N ARG A 104 0.08 9.79 -12.20
CA ARG A 104 0.87 8.62 -12.62
C ARG A 104 0.29 7.28 -12.17
N VAL A 105 -0.65 7.30 -11.22
CA VAL A 105 -1.31 6.10 -10.68
C VAL A 105 -2.72 6.00 -11.23
N PRO A 106 -3.22 4.78 -11.52
CA PRO A 106 -4.55 4.57 -12.12
C PRO A 106 -5.71 5.09 -11.26
N PHE A 107 -5.56 5.06 -9.93
CA PHE A 107 -6.48 5.64 -8.97
C PHE A 107 -5.77 5.86 -7.62
N VAL A 108 -6.41 6.61 -6.72
CA VAL A 108 -5.88 6.87 -5.38
C VAL A 108 -6.20 5.72 -4.45
N LEU A 109 -5.16 5.19 -3.78
CA LEU A 109 -5.28 4.22 -2.70
C LEU A 109 -4.17 4.50 -1.68
N THR A 110 -4.46 5.26 -0.62
CA THR A 110 -3.47 5.69 0.38
C THR A 110 -3.14 4.60 1.38
N SER A 111 -2.01 4.74 2.10
CA SER A 111 -1.56 3.75 3.10
C SER A 111 -2.58 3.49 4.21
N ASP A 112 -3.29 4.53 4.66
CA ASP A 112 -4.31 4.43 5.69
C ASP A 112 -5.59 3.76 5.16
N MET A 113 -5.98 4.00 3.90
CA MET A 113 -7.04 3.20 3.25
C MET A 113 -6.63 1.73 3.16
N VAL A 114 -5.39 1.46 2.70
CA VAL A 114 -4.84 0.10 2.63
C VAL A 114 -4.83 -0.55 4.00
N TYR A 115 -4.50 0.20 5.05
CA TYR A 115 -4.52 -0.28 6.43
C TYR A 115 -5.93 -0.61 6.92
N VAL A 116 -6.95 0.19 6.58
CA VAL A 116 -8.36 -0.16 6.86
C VAL A 116 -8.75 -1.46 6.15
N ILE A 117 -8.33 -1.63 4.89
CA ILE A 117 -8.61 -2.83 4.09
C ILE A 117 -7.90 -4.06 4.66
N ASN A 118 -6.67 -3.93 5.14
CA ASN A 118 -5.82 -5.09 5.41
C ASN A 118 -5.51 -5.31 6.92
N GLY A 119 -5.89 -4.36 7.78
CA GLY A 119 -5.63 -4.40 9.22
C GLY A 119 -4.15 -4.33 9.61
N GLY A 120 -3.28 -3.88 8.71
CA GLY A 120 -1.82 -3.92 8.84
C GLY A 120 -1.15 -5.16 8.27
N ASP A 121 -1.92 -6.19 7.89
CA ASP A 121 -1.40 -7.38 7.21
C ASP A 121 -1.67 -7.33 5.71
N LYS A 122 -0.64 -7.03 4.92
CA LYS A 122 -0.69 -6.95 3.45
C LYS A 122 -1.15 -8.25 2.80
N ASN A 123 -1.09 -9.36 3.51
CA ASN A 123 -1.39 -10.70 3.02
C ASN A 123 -2.53 -11.31 3.85
N CYS A 124 -3.66 -10.62 3.90
CA CYS A 124 -4.87 -11.12 4.56
C CYS A 124 -6.02 -11.37 3.58
N SER A 125 -6.98 -12.19 4.02
CA SER A 125 -8.20 -12.51 3.26
C SER A 125 -9.05 -11.28 2.92
N ARG A 126 -9.04 -10.23 3.77
CA ARG A 126 -9.80 -8.99 3.53
C ARG A 126 -9.26 -8.22 2.32
N PHE A 127 -7.94 -8.18 2.14
CA PHE A 127 -7.32 -7.59 0.95
C PHE A 127 -7.64 -8.37 -0.32
N GLN A 128 -7.68 -9.71 -0.26
CA GLN A 128 -8.13 -10.54 -1.39
C GLN A 128 -9.58 -10.24 -1.76
N ARG A 129 -10.47 -10.12 -0.77
CA ARG A 129 -11.86 -9.72 -0.99
C ARG A 129 -11.97 -8.35 -1.65
N PHE A 130 -11.15 -7.38 -1.23
CA PHE A 130 -11.10 -6.06 -1.88
C PHE A 130 -10.68 -6.14 -3.36
N VAL A 131 -9.65 -6.94 -3.67
CA VAL A 131 -9.21 -7.18 -5.06
C VAL A 131 -10.33 -7.86 -5.87
N ASP A 132 -10.98 -8.89 -5.31
CA ASP A 132 -12.11 -9.56 -5.93
C ASP A 132 -13.25 -8.57 -6.24
N LEU A 133 -13.67 -7.74 -5.27
CA LEU A 133 -14.71 -6.72 -5.45
C LEU A 133 -14.36 -5.75 -6.58
N CYS A 134 -13.12 -5.25 -6.61
CA CYS A 134 -12.63 -4.39 -7.68
C CYS A 134 -12.73 -5.06 -9.06
N CYS A 135 -12.20 -6.28 -9.19
CA CYS A 135 -12.18 -7.03 -10.45
C CYS A 135 -13.59 -7.38 -10.91
N THR A 136 -14.48 -7.80 -10.00
CA THR A 136 -15.88 -8.09 -10.29
C THR A 136 -16.61 -6.84 -10.77
N ALA A 137 -16.50 -5.72 -10.04
CA ALA A 137 -17.13 -4.46 -10.44
C ALA A 137 -16.63 -3.98 -11.80
N PHE A 138 -15.32 -4.06 -12.07
CA PHE A 138 -14.74 -3.70 -13.35
C PHE A 138 -15.25 -4.57 -14.50
N ASN A 139 -15.33 -5.89 -14.32
CA ASN A 139 -15.86 -6.79 -15.34
C ASN A 139 -17.37 -6.61 -15.58
N ILE A 140 -18.16 -6.34 -14.54
CA ILE A 140 -19.57 -5.97 -14.69
C ILE A 140 -19.70 -4.71 -15.56
N LEU A 141 -18.87 -3.70 -15.30
CA LEU A 141 -18.86 -2.47 -16.09
C LEU A 141 -18.47 -2.73 -17.55
N ARG A 142 -17.44 -3.55 -17.79
CA ARG A 142 -16.97 -3.95 -19.13
C ARG A 142 -18.01 -4.70 -19.96
N ARG A 143 -18.81 -5.56 -19.32
CA ARG A 143 -19.93 -6.27 -19.96
C ARG A 143 -21.03 -5.29 -20.38
N ASN A 144 -21.21 -4.20 -19.62
CA ASN A 144 -22.18 -3.14 -19.89
C ASN A 144 -21.59 -1.92 -20.62
N ARG A 145 -20.40 -2.04 -21.23
CA ARG A 145 -19.65 -0.90 -21.82
C ARG A 145 -20.45 -0.08 -22.83
N ASN A 146 -21.30 -0.73 -23.63
CA ASN A 146 -22.07 -0.05 -24.68
C ASN A 146 -23.00 1.02 -24.11
N LEU A 147 -23.56 0.81 -22.91
CA LEU A 147 -24.40 1.79 -22.25
C LEU A 147 -23.64 3.08 -21.97
N PHE A 148 -22.45 2.96 -21.38
CA PHE A 148 -21.59 4.11 -21.06
C PHE A 148 -21.09 4.80 -22.32
N LEU A 149 -20.61 4.05 -23.31
CA LEU A 149 -20.14 4.62 -24.58
C LEU A 149 -21.27 5.39 -25.30
N ASN A 150 -22.49 4.87 -25.28
CA ASN A 150 -23.65 5.55 -25.87
C ASN A 150 -24.00 6.84 -25.13
N PHE A 151 -24.02 6.84 -23.79
CA PHE A 151 -24.29 8.06 -23.03
C PHE A 151 -23.24 9.15 -23.28
N PHE A 152 -21.94 8.81 -23.24
CA PHE A 152 -20.89 9.79 -23.51
C PHE A 152 -20.86 10.24 -24.97
N SER A 153 -21.23 9.36 -25.91
CA SER A 153 -21.39 9.72 -27.33
C SER A 153 -22.53 10.74 -27.51
N LEU A 154 -23.68 10.54 -26.87
CA LEU A 154 -24.78 11.50 -26.89
C LEU A 154 -24.40 12.84 -26.24
N MET A 155 -23.64 12.81 -25.14
CA MET A 155 -23.19 14.01 -24.43
C MET A 155 -22.06 14.76 -25.15
N SER A 156 -21.39 14.17 -26.14
CA SER A 156 -20.23 14.77 -26.82
C SER A 156 -20.51 16.12 -27.47
N ARG A 157 -21.78 16.43 -27.75
CA ARG A 157 -22.24 17.70 -28.36
C ARG A 157 -22.96 18.62 -27.38
N SER A 158 -22.94 18.31 -26.09
CA SER A 158 -23.65 19.09 -25.05
C SER A 158 -22.97 20.42 -24.70
N GLY A 159 -21.73 20.63 -25.13
CA GLY A 159 -20.92 21.79 -24.73
C GLY A 159 -20.30 21.67 -23.32
N ILE A 160 -20.43 20.50 -22.66
CA ILE A 160 -19.76 20.24 -21.37
C ILE A 160 -18.25 20.14 -21.61
N PRO A 161 -17.43 20.98 -20.95
CA PRO A 161 -15.97 20.91 -21.05
C PRO A 161 -15.45 19.50 -20.70
N GLY A 162 -14.52 18.97 -21.51
CA GLY A 162 -13.95 17.63 -21.34
C GLY A 162 -14.77 16.48 -21.92
N VAL A 163 -16.08 16.66 -22.16
CA VAL A 163 -16.95 15.62 -22.75
C VAL A 163 -16.99 15.77 -24.27
N SER A 164 -16.04 15.12 -24.94
CA SER A 164 -15.88 15.12 -26.40
C SER A 164 -15.77 13.70 -26.98
N GLU A 165 -15.65 13.56 -28.29
CA GLU A 165 -15.39 12.25 -28.94
C GLU A 165 -14.09 11.58 -28.43
N ASN A 166 -13.08 12.38 -28.08
CA ASN A 166 -11.84 11.89 -27.46
C ASN A 166 -12.11 11.25 -26.09
N ALA A 167 -13.10 11.77 -25.36
CA ALA A 167 -13.49 11.28 -24.05
C ALA A 167 -14.19 9.92 -24.14
N VAL A 168 -15.02 9.71 -25.18
CA VAL A 168 -15.60 8.39 -25.50
C VAL A 168 -14.49 7.38 -25.79
N THR A 169 -13.49 7.80 -26.56
CA THR A 169 -12.32 6.96 -26.89
C THR A 169 -11.53 6.59 -25.62
N TYR A 170 -11.35 7.53 -24.69
CA TYR A 170 -10.71 7.27 -23.40
C TYR A 170 -11.44 6.16 -22.62
N ILE A 171 -12.77 6.28 -22.45
CA ILE A 171 -13.57 5.27 -21.72
C ILE A 171 -13.48 3.91 -22.42
N GLN A 172 -13.57 3.89 -23.74
CA GLN A 172 -13.45 2.66 -24.52
C GLN A 172 -12.12 1.97 -24.24
N GLN A 173 -11.01 2.72 -24.22
CA GLN A 173 -9.68 2.19 -23.91
C GLN A 173 -9.55 1.75 -22.45
N ALA A 174 -10.07 2.54 -21.49
CA ALA A 174 -10.04 2.22 -20.06
C ALA A 174 -10.79 0.91 -19.74
N LEU A 175 -11.80 0.54 -20.53
CA LEU A 175 -12.53 -0.72 -20.40
C LEU A 175 -11.79 -1.93 -21.02
N LEU A 176 -10.59 -1.73 -21.57
CA LEU A 176 -9.71 -2.78 -22.10
C LEU A 176 -10.41 -3.70 -23.13
N PRO A 177 -10.77 -3.17 -24.31
CA PRO A 177 -11.53 -3.90 -25.31
C PRO A 177 -10.72 -5.08 -25.83
N GLY A 178 -11.39 -6.21 -26.08
CA GLY A 178 -10.76 -7.43 -26.60
C GLY A 178 -10.07 -8.32 -25.56
N LYS A 179 -9.85 -7.83 -24.34
CA LYS A 179 -9.36 -8.67 -23.22
C LYS A 179 -10.46 -9.56 -22.66
N SER A 180 -10.12 -10.78 -22.23
CA SER A 180 -11.05 -11.61 -21.45
C SER A 180 -11.23 -11.05 -20.03
N ASP A 181 -12.25 -11.52 -19.31
CA ASP A 181 -12.53 -11.08 -17.94
C ASP A 181 -11.39 -11.45 -16.98
N ALA A 182 -10.75 -12.59 -17.20
CA ALA A 182 -9.57 -13.04 -16.46
C ALA A 182 -8.34 -12.15 -16.74
N GLU A 183 -8.09 -11.82 -18.01
CA GLU A 183 -6.99 -10.91 -18.39
C GLU A 183 -7.22 -9.50 -17.83
N ALA A 184 -8.46 -9.02 -17.86
CA ALA A 184 -8.84 -7.72 -17.32
C ALA A 184 -8.66 -7.65 -15.81
N ALA A 185 -9.07 -8.70 -15.08
CA ALA A 185 -8.87 -8.82 -13.64
C ALA A 185 -7.37 -8.85 -13.28
N ALA A 186 -6.54 -9.55 -14.05
CA ALA A 186 -5.08 -9.54 -13.88
C ALA A 186 -4.48 -8.14 -14.05
N ILE A 187 -4.90 -7.42 -15.10
CA ILE A 187 -4.45 -6.05 -15.37
C ILE A 187 -4.90 -5.10 -14.26
N PHE A 188 -6.16 -5.18 -13.81
CA PHE A 188 -6.68 -4.33 -12.74
C PHE A 188 -6.04 -4.62 -11.38
N THR A 189 -5.74 -5.90 -11.09
CA THR A 189 -5.00 -6.28 -9.87
C THR A 189 -3.63 -5.61 -9.81
N ARG A 190 -2.92 -5.57 -10.95
CA ARG A 190 -1.64 -4.87 -11.03
C ARG A 190 -1.79 -3.36 -10.77
N MET A 191 -2.87 -2.75 -11.24
CA MET A 191 -3.17 -1.35 -10.93
C MET A 191 -3.40 -1.11 -9.43
N ILE A 192 -4.07 -2.04 -8.73
CA ILE A 192 -4.22 -2.00 -7.27
C ILE A 192 -2.85 -2.07 -6.59
N GLU A 193 -1.99 -3.01 -7.00
CA GLU A 193 -0.66 -3.16 -6.44
C GLU A 193 0.21 -1.91 -6.65
N ASP A 194 0.22 -1.37 -7.87
CA ASP A 194 0.98 -0.16 -8.22
C ASP A 194 0.47 1.06 -7.43
N SER A 195 -0.85 1.19 -7.26
CA SER A 195 -1.48 2.28 -6.50
C SER A 195 -1.17 2.17 -5.00
N SER A 196 -1.25 0.97 -4.42
CA SER A 196 -0.98 0.72 -2.99
C SER A 196 0.48 0.93 -2.59
N ARG A 197 1.43 0.80 -3.52
CA ARG A 197 2.87 1.00 -3.29
C ARG A 197 3.32 2.44 -3.52
N SER A 198 2.44 3.30 -4.01
CA SER A 198 2.79 4.67 -4.39
C SER A 198 2.90 5.60 -3.19
N VAL A 199 4.15 5.92 -2.81
CA VAL A 199 4.47 6.98 -1.83
C VAL A 199 4.16 8.38 -2.40
N PHE A 200 4.04 8.50 -3.73
CA PHE A 200 3.76 9.76 -4.41
C PHE A 200 2.37 10.30 -4.08
N THR A 201 1.39 9.42 -3.86
CA THR A 201 0.04 9.80 -3.44
C THR A 201 0.06 10.50 -2.08
N GLN A 202 0.80 9.95 -1.11
CA GLN A 202 0.97 10.57 0.21
C GLN A 202 1.73 11.90 0.14
N PHE A 203 2.74 11.99 -0.72
CA PHE A 203 3.50 13.22 -0.93
C PHE A 203 2.65 14.33 -1.56
N ASN A 204 1.84 14.00 -2.57
CA ASN A 204 0.87 14.94 -3.14
C ASN A 204 -0.12 15.42 -2.07
N PHE A 205 -0.62 14.52 -1.22
CA PHE A 205 -1.59 14.88 -0.17
C PHE A 205 -0.96 15.80 0.88
N PHE A 206 0.29 15.56 1.23
CA PHE A 206 1.07 16.45 2.09
C PHE A 206 1.26 17.83 1.47
N MET A 207 1.61 17.90 0.18
CA MET A 207 1.72 19.18 -0.54
C MET A 207 0.38 19.92 -0.63
N HIS A 208 -0.73 19.22 -0.83
CA HIS A 208 -2.09 19.80 -0.77
C HIS A 208 -2.42 20.31 0.64
N ASN A 209 -2.13 19.53 1.68
CA ASN A 209 -2.29 19.96 3.08
C ASN A 209 -1.49 21.23 3.39
N LEU A 210 -0.26 21.32 2.89
CA LEU A 210 0.64 22.45 3.08
C LEU A 210 0.22 23.69 2.27
N ALA A 211 -0.24 23.51 1.03
CA ALA A 211 -0.75 24.58 0.19
C ALA A 211 -2.04 25.19 0.78
N GLN A 212 -2.97 24.34 1.26
CA GLN A 212 -4.18 24.76 1.96
C GLN A 212 -3.86 25.55 3.25
N LEU A 213 -2.76 25.24 3.95
CA LEU A 213 -2.29 26.03 5.10
C LEU A 213 -1.70 27.39 4.69
N LYS A 214 -1.15 27.51 3.47
CA LYS A 214 -0.73 28.80 2.91
C LYS A 214 -1.91 29.70 2.51
N PHE A 215 -3.10 29.12 2.26
CA PHE A 215 -4.32 29.86 1.91
C PHE A 215 -5.33 29.96 3.07
N SER A 216 -5.18 29.14 4.11
CA SER A 216 -5.90 29.25 5.38
C SER A 216 -5.06 30.10 6.33
N SER A 217 -5.02 31.41 6.10
CA SER A 217 -4.50 32.34 7.12
C SER A 217 -5.46 32.34 8.30
N HIS A 218 -5.22 31.41 9.24
CA HIS A 218 -5.50 31.46 10.68
C HIS A 218 -5.56 30.02 11.19
N ASN A 219 -4.40 29.48 11.58
CA ASN A 219 -4.35 28.58 12.73
C ASN A 219 -3.03 28.82 13.47
N GLU A 220 -3.18 29.32 14.69
CA GLU A 220 -2.14 29.66 15.64
C GLU A 220 -1.40 28.39 16.11
N GLY A 221 -0.06 28.44 16.21
CA GLY A 221 0.66 27.76 17.30
C GLY A 221 1.82 26.80 16.96
N ALA A 222 1.76 25.98 15.90
CA ALA A 222 2.74 24.88 15.72
C ALA A 222 3.61 25.02 14.45
N LEU A 223 4.94 25.16 14.63
CA LEU A 223 5.91 25.30 13.54
C LEU A 223 6.30 23.98 12.84
N LEU A 224 6.18 22.84 13.53
CA LEU A 224 6.58 21.50 13.06
C LEU A 224 5.48 20.46 13.36
N SER A 225 5.25 19.51 12.45
CA SER A 225 4.12 18.57 12.49
C SER A 225 4.08 17.64 13.70
N PHE A 226 5.24 17.39 14.29
CA PHE A 226 5.46 16.44 15.37
C PHE A 226 5.69 17.12 16.72
N VAL A 227 5.65 18.47 16.77
CA VAL A 227 5.87 19.25 17.98
C VAL A 227 4.60 20.04 18.31
N PRO A 228 3.99 19.86 19.49
CA PRO A 228 2.66 20.40 19.78
C PRO A 228 2.63 21.92 20.01
N LYS A 229 3.79 22.54 20.27
CA LYS A 229 3.94 23.97 20.59
C LYS A 229 5.23 24.52 19.99
N THR A 230 5.32 25.84 19.89
CA THR A 230 6.53 26.54 19.47
C THR A 230 7.43 26.79 20.68
N TYR A 231 8.73 26.55 20.51
CA TYR A 231 9.77 26.80 21.51
C TYR A 231 10.78 27.80 20.96
N SER A 232 11.37 28.61 21.83
CA SER A 232 12.30 29.67 21.48
C SER A 232 13.53 29.65 22.39
N ILE A 233 14.50 30.49 22.08
CA ILE A 233 15.67 30.73 22.94
C ILE A 233 15.28 31.11 24.37
N HIS A 234 14.14 31.78 24.55
CA HIS A 234 13.66 32.21 25.87
C HIS A 234 13.05 31.06 26.68
N THR A 235 12.38 30.10 26.01
CA THR A 235 11.75 28.96 26.70
C THR A 235 12.76 27.84 27.00
N ASP A 236 13.70 27.62 26.08
CA ASP A 236 14.61 26.47 26.12
C ASP A 236 16.04 26.85 26.55
N GLY A 237 16.37 28.13 26.65
CA GLY A 237 17.74 28.59 26.90
C GLY A 237 18.65 28.41 25.67
N ARG A 238 19.67 29.27 25.54
CA ARG A 238 20.51 29.31 24.35
C ARG A 238 21.23 27.98 24.09
N ILE A 239 21.07 27.42 22.89
CA ILE A 239 21.81 26.24 22.46
C ILE A 239 23.27 26.63 22.21
N THR A 240 24.21 25.94 22.86
CA THR A 240 25.65 26.20 22.70
C THR A 240 26.34 25.18 21.81
N ASN A 241 25.84 23.94 21.79
CA ASN A 241 26.39 22.90 20.93
C ASN A 241 25.32 21.83 20.62
N ILE A 242 25.33 21.32 19.39
CA ILE A 242 24.51 20.18 18.97
C ILE A 242 25.40 19.14 18.31
N GLU A 243 25.26 17.89 18.73
CA GLU A 243 26.02 16.77 18.19
C GLU A 243 25.11 15.59 17.87
N VAL A 244 25.18 15.08 16.64
CA VAL A 244 24.50 13.85 16.22
C VAL A 244 25.35 12.66 16.62
N ILE A 245 25.19 12.20 17.86
CA ILE A 245 26.10 11.24 18.48
C ILE A 245 25.93 9.82 17.93
N ASN A 246 24.72 9.37 17.65
CA ASN A 246 24.46 7.99 17.22
C ASN A 246 23.13 7.85 16.45
N PHE A 247 22.81 6.63 16.06
CA PHE A 247 21.47 6.24 15.66
C PHE A 247 21.10 4.90 16.32
N GLN A 248 19.83 4.71 16.63
CA GLN A 248 19.30 3.50 17.23
C GLN A 248 18.35 2.81 16.26
N LYS A 249 18.39 1.49 16.24
CA LYS A 249 17.40 0.66 15.57
C LYS A 249 16.24 0.45 16.53
N ARG A 250 15.03 0.81 16.11
CA ARG A 250 13.79 0.65 16.87
C ARG A 250 12.76 -0.10 16.04
N TYR A 251 11.70 -0.58 16.70
CA TYR A 251 10.64 -1.36 16.09
C TYR A 251 9.29 -0.90 16.64
N THR A 252 8.48 -0.21 15.82
CA THR A 252 7.07 0.04 16.17
C THR A 252 6.28 0.56 14.94
N PRO A 253 5.46 -0.25 14.23
CA PRO A 253 5.38 -1.71 14.18
C PRO A 253 6.43 -2.36 13.24
N GLU A 254 7.09 -1.56 12.38
CA GLU A 254 8.18 -2.01 11.52
C GLU A 254 9.55 -1.52 12.04
N LYS A 255 10.63 -2.11 11.53
CA LYS A 255 12.00 -1.67 11.80
C LYS A 255 12.18 -0.23 11.32
N HIS A 256 12.64 0.68 12.17
CA HIS A 256 13.06 2.03 11.77
C HIS A 256 14.36 2.45 12.47
N TYR A 257 14.99 3.53 11.99
CA TYR A 257 16.16 4.13 12.64
C TYR A 257 15.82 5.53 13.16
N THR A 258 16.19 5.80 14.41
CA THR A 258 16.10 7.11 15.06
C THR A 258 17.49 7.65 15.32
N TYR A 259 17.73 8.92 15.03
CA TYR A 259 19.02 9.58 15.26
C TYR A 259 19.02 10.19 16.65
N VAL A 260 20.12 9.96 17.37
CA VAL A 260 20.34 10.41 18.74
C VAL A 260 21.13 11.70 18.67
N ILE A 261 20.54 12.76 19.20
CA ILE A 261 21.08 14.12 19.14
C ILE A 261 21.33 14.56 20.58
N ARG A 262 22.57 14.95 20.85
CA ARG A 262 22.99 15.55 22.11
C ARG A 262 22.93 17.07 21.95
N ILE A 263 22.28 17.75 22.89
CA ILE A 263 22.14 19.21 22.87
C ILE A 263 22.69 19.76 24.19
N MET A 264 23.63 20.69 24.08
CA MET A 264 24.15 21.50 25.18
C MET A 264 23.47 22.85 25.15
N ARG A 265 23.02 23.31 26.33
CA ARG A 265 22.42 24.63 26.52
C ARG A 265 23.26 25.46 27.48
N GLN A 266 23.25 26.76 27.30
CA GLN A 266 23.95 27.71 28.15
C GLN A 266 23.46 27.56 29.59
N ASN A 267 24.40 27.52 30.55
CA ASN A 267 24.13 27.38 31.98
C ASN A 267 23.44 26.07 32.40
N VAL A 268 23.36 25.06 31.53
CA VAL A 268 22.85 23.72 31.86
C VAL A 268 24.01 22.71 31.88
N LYS A 269 24.28 22.11 33.06
CA LYS A 269 25.40 21.17 33.24
C LYS A 269 25.16 19.79 32.57
N VAL A 270 23.90 19.37 32.43
CA VAL A 270 23.54 18.06 31.89
C VAL A 270 23.01 18.23 30.45
N PRO A 271 23.62 17.57 29.44
CA PRO A 271 23.09 17.62 28.08
C PRO A 271 21.71 16.95 27.99
N SER A 272 20.80 17.53 27.21
CA SER A 272 19.57 16.82 26.84
C SER A 272 19.84 15.91 25.64
N ILE A 273 19.22 14.73 25.64
CA ILE A 273 19.25 13.80 24.50
C ILE A 273 17.87 13.77 23.87
N VAL A 274 17.81 14.00 22.56
CA VAL A 274 16.55 13.92 21.80
C VAL A 274 16.67 12.94 20.64
N PHE A 275 15.55 12.31 20.28
CA PHE A 275 15.47 11.32 19.23
C PHE A 275 14.63 11.85 18.08
N ARG A 276 15.17 11.79 16.87
CA ARG A 276 14.49 12.25 15.65
C ARG A 276 14.55 11.23 14.52
N HIS A 277 13.48 11.18 13.72
CA HIS A 277 13.41 10.39 12.50
C HIS A 277 14.01 11.16 11.33
N PHE A 278 14.49 10.45 10.31
CA PHE A 278 14.99 11.10 9.08
C PHE A 278 13.91 11.96 8.41
N SER A 279 12.65 11.53 8.44
CA SER A 279 11.51 12.28 7.92
C SER A 279 11.30 13.62 8.61
N GLU A 280 11.55 13.69 9.93
CA GLU A 280 11.44 14.94 10.70
C GLU A 280 12.54 15.93 10.30
N PHE A 281 13.75 15.45 9.97
CA PHE A 281 14.82 16.31 9.41
C PHE A 281 14.48 16.84 8.02
N LEU A 282 13.79 16.05 7.18
CA LEU A 282 13.32 16.51 5.88
C LEU A 282 12.28 17.63 6.03
N GLU A 283 11.30 17.46 6.93
CA GLU A 283 10.32 18.50 7.23
C GLU A 283 10.99 19.77 7.77
N PHE A 284 11.94 19.62 8.70
CA PHE A 284 12.66 20.75 9.26
C PHE A 284 13.46 21.52 8.20
N ARG A 285 14.16 20.82 7.30
CA ARG A 285 14.86 21.44 6.17
C ARG A 285 13.90 22.18 5.25
N GLU A 286 12.78 21.56 4.88
CA GLU A 286 11.74 22.19 4.06
C GLU A 286 11.25 23.50 4.68
N LYS A 287 10.97 23.50 5.99
CA LYS A 287 10.54 24.71 6.70
C LYS A 287 11.62 25.79 6.77
N LEU A 288 12.89 25.41 6.94
CA LEU A 288 14.02 26.35 6.88
C LEU A 288 14.18 26.95 5.48
N MET A 289 14.09 26.14 4.42
CA MET A 289 14.14 26.61 3.03
C MET A 289 13.00 27.58 2.71
N GLN A 290 11.79 27.33 3.25
CA GLN A 290 10.64 28.22 3.06
C GLN A 290 10.81 29.56 3.80
N ARG A 291 11.36 29.53 5.03
CA ARG A 291 11.56 30.73 5.84
C ARG A 291 12.76 31.56 5.36
N PHE A 292 13.78 30.90 4.83
CA PHE A 292 15.05 31.50 4.40
C PHE A 292 15.45 30.99 3.01
N PRO A 293 14.73 31.41 1.94
CA PRO A 293 14.90 30.88 0.58
C PRO A 293 16.22 31.28 -0.07
N LEU A 294 16.88 32.34 0.41
CA LEU A 294 18.16 32.83 -0.09
C LEU A 294 19.37 32.13 0.55
N VAL A 295 19.15 31.26 1.54
CA VAL A 295 20.21 30.56 2.26
C VAL A 295 20.48 29.22 1.59
N PHE A 296 21.75 28.87 1.44
CA PHE A 296 22.14 27.55 0.95
C PHE A 296 21.99 26.51 2.07
N TRP A 297 21.24 25.45 1.79
CA TRP A 297 21.01 24.36 2.73
C TRP A 297 21.62 23.06 2.19
N PRO A 298 22.49 22.36 2.94
CA PRO A 298 23.05 21.09 2.50
C PRO A 298 21.93 20.09 2.15
N PRO A 299 22.07 19.36 1.03
CA PRO A 299 21.07 18.38 0.65
C PRO A 299 21.09 17.21 1.65
N LEU A 300 19.95 16.94 2.26
CA LEU A 300 19.63 15.63 2.82
C LEU A 300 19.09 14.78 1.67
N SER A 301 19.64 13.58 1.47
CA SER A 301 19.26 12.70 0.36
C SER A 301 17.78 12.33 0.44
N GLY A 302 16.96 13.05 -0.33
CA GLY A 302 15.55 12.75 -0.54
C GLY A 302 15.33 11.64 -1.57
N LYS A 303 16.40 11.22 -2.27
CA LYS A 303 16.36 10.04 -3.13
C LYS A 303 16.22 8.81 -2.25
N VAL A 304 15.02 8.24 -2.25
CA VAL A 304 14.84 6.81 -1.98
C VAL A 304 15.72 6.09 -2.99
N MET A 305 16.96 5.75 -2.60
CA MET A 305 17.71 4.71 -3.28
C MET A 305 16.77 3.50 -3.34
N PHE A 306 16.48 3.02 -4.54
CA PHE A 306 15.72 1.79 -4.76
C PHE A 306 16.32 0.68 -3.88
N GLY A 307 15.72 0.45 -2.71
CA GLY A 307 16.34 -0.30 -1.63
C GLY A 307 15.84 0.14 -0.25
N ARG A 308 15.61 -0.84 0.62
CA ARG A 308 15.07 -0.72 1.98
C ARG A 308 15.66 0.49 2.75
N SER A 309 14.83 1.47 3.12
CA SER A 309 15.17 2.64 3.98
C SER A 309 15.59 2.23 5.40
N ASN A 310 15.27 0.99 5.79
CA ASN A 310 15.52 0.39 7.09
C ASN A 310 16.76 -0.52 7.07
N VAL A 311 17.82 -0.14 6.34
CA VAL A 311 19.11 -0.84 6.31
C VAL A 311 20.17 -0.03 7.03
N ARG A 312 21.05 -0.71 7.78
CA ARG A 312 22.07 -0.06 8.63
C ARG A 312 22.96 0.89 7.83
N THR A 313 23.35 0.50 6.61
CA THR A 313 24.16 1.33 5.70
C THR A 313 23.49 2.66 5.36
N VAL A 314 22.17 2.66 5.14
CA VAL A 314 21.40 3.89 4.87
C VAL A 314 21.38 4.79 6.11
N ALA A 315 21.25 4.21 7.30
CA ALA A 315 21.29 4.98 8.55
C ALA A 315 22.68 5.58 8.83
N VAL A 316 23.76 4.88 8.48
CA VAL A 316 25.13 5.42 8.56
C VAL A 316 25.30 6.64 7.65
N ASN A 317 24.91 6.52 6.38
CA ASN A 317 25.04 7.63 5.41
C ASN A 317 24.20 8.84 5.83
N ARG A 318 22.94 8.60 6.24
CA ARG A 318 22.05 9.65 6.74
C ARG A 318 22.58 10.31 8.01
N LYS A 319 23.25 9.58 8.91
CA LYS A 319 23.90 10.20 10.09
C LYS A 319 24.91 11.26 9.64
N LEU A 320 25.74 10.95 8.63
CA LEU A 320 26.73 11.89 8.10
C LEU A 320 26.06 13.11 7.45
N GLU A 321 25.02 12.89 6.65
CA GLU A 321 24.22 13.97 6.03
C GLU A 321 23.59 14.88 7.09
N ILE A 322 22.91 14.29 8.08
CA ILE A 322 22.30 15.03 9.19
C ILE A 322 23.38 15.80 9.97
N SER A 323 24.53 15.19 10.23
CA SER A 323 25.61 15.85 10.97
C SER A 323 26.14 17.07 10.22
N SER A 324 26.29 16.98 8.90
CA SER A 324 26.69 18.11 8.05
C SER A 324 25.62 19.19 8.04
N PHE A 325 24.35 18.80 7.85
CA PHE A 325 23.20 19.70 7.83
C PHE A 325 23.04 20.47 9.14
N VAL A 326 23.08 19.78 10.29
CA VAL A 326 22.97 20.42 11.61
C VAL A 326 24.14 21.36 11.85
N LYS A 327 25.37 20.97 11.51
CA LYS A 327 26.53 21.87 11.63
C LYS A 327 26.38 23.13 10.80
N GLU A 328 25.79 23.04 9.61
CA GLU A 328 25.60 24.19 8.74
C GLU A 328 24.60 25.20 9.29
N ILE A 329 23.49 24.74 9.90
CA ILE A 329 22.51 25.62 10.55
C ILE A 329 23.18 26.58 11.53
N PHE A 330 24.07 26.07 12.39
CA PHE A 330 24.73 26.86 13.43
C PHE A 330 25.94 27.69 12.94
N LYS A 331 26.29 27.62 11.65
CA LYS A 331 27.24 28.58 11.04
C LYS A 331 26.56 29.85 10.54
N HIS A 332 25.24 29.82 10.36
CA HIS A 332 24.49 30.99 9.91
C HIS A 332 24.25 31.99 11.06
N ALA A 333 23.90 33.22 10.67
CA ALA A 333 23.66 34.32 11.59
C ALA A 333 22.56 33.99 12.64
N PRO A 334 22.57 34.64 13.82
CA PRO A 334 21.65 34.34 14.91
C PRO A 334 20.17 34.37 14.52
N GLU A 335 19.78 35.21 13.56
CA GLU A 335 18.41 35.28 13.04
C GLU A 335 17.92 33.96 12.42
N ILE A 336 18.86 33.11 11.99
CA ILE A 336 18.62 31.80 11.42
C ILE A 336 18.91 30.70 12.45
N SER A 337 20.11 30.70 13.02
CA SER A 337 20.58 29.64 13.93
C SER A 337 19.86 29.65 15.27
N GLU A 338 19.28 30.79 15.67
CA GLU A 338 18.55 30.95 16.92
C GLU A 338 17.04 31.19 16.72
N CYS A 339 16.49 30.92 15.53
CA CYS A 339 15.06 31.10 15.30
C CYS A 339 14.19 30.03 15.97
N ASP A 340 12.92 30.36 16.23
CA ASP A 340 11.97 29.46 16.91
C ASP A 340 11.81 28.09 16.23
N LEU A 341 11.99 28.01 14.91
CA LEU A 341 11.92 26.75 14.18
C LEU A 341 13.04 25.79 14.60
N VAL A 342 14.25 26.31 14.82
CA VAL A 342 15.41 25.54 15.28
C VAL A 342 15.18 25.06 16.72
N TYR A 343 14.78 25.97 17.61
CA TYR A 343 14.49 25.64 19.01
C TYR A 343 13.35 24.61 19.14
N THR A 344 12.28 24.78 18.35
CA THR A 344 11.16 23.84 18.31
C THR A 344 11.60 22.44 17.85
N PHE A 345 12.50 22.34 16.86
CA PHE A 345 13.00 21.04 16.40
C PHE A 345 13.81 20.30 17.47
N PHE A 346 14.62 21.03 18.23
CA PHE A 346 15.54 20.49 19.24
C PHE A 346 14.96 20.46 20.67
N HIS A 347 13.69 20.80 20.85
CA HIS A 347 13.01 20.68 22.14
C HIS A 347 12.77 19.20 22.54
N PRO A 348 13.06 18.77 23.77
CA PRO A 348 12.75 17.42 24.23
C PRO A 348 11.25 17.09 24.16
N LEU A 349 10.88 15.91 23.66
CA LEU A 349 9.50 15.42 23.62
C LEU A 349 9.29 14.32 24.67
N ILE A 350 8.03 14.01 25.01
CA ILE A 350 7.68 12.94 25.97
C ILE A 350 8.36 11.60 25.62
N ARG A 351 8.51 11.28 24.33
CA ARG A 351 9.21 10.08 23.85
C ARG A 351 10.72 10.05 24.13
N ASP A 352 11.32 11.22 24.31
CA ASP A 352 12.75 11.39 24.58
C ASP A 352 13.06 11.09 26.05
N GLU A 353 12.13 11.40 26.97
CA GLU A 353 12.23 11.11 28.40
C GLU A 353 12.11 9.60 28.70
N GLN A 354 11.14 8.92 28.08
CA GLN A 354 10.94 7.46 28.23
C GLN A 354 12.14 6.63 27.74
N SER A 355 12.91 7.18 26.80
CA SER A 355 14.09 6.53 26.22
C SER A 355 15.37 6.74 27.03
N SER A 356 15.34 7.65 28.01
CA SER A 356 16.50 8.04 28.83
C SER A 356 16.77 7.06 29.99
N GLY A 357 15.82 6.16 30.30
CA GLY A 357 15.89 5.20 31.41
C GLY A 357 16.33 3.77 31.06
N LEU A 358 16.61 3.46 29.79
CA LEU A 358 17.03 2.10 29.39
C LEU A 358 18.55 2.02 29.20
N ASN A 359 19.22 1.60 30.29
CA ASN A 359 20.61 1.19 30.26
C ASN A 359 20.83 0.00 29.31
N MET A 360 21.95 0.09 28.61
CA MET A 360 22.61 -0.99 27.86
C MET A 360 22.79 -2.22 28.74
N ASN A 361 22.05 -3.29 28.45
CA ASN A 361 22.43 -4.72 28.51
C ASN A 361 21.16 -5.54 28.66
N ASN A 362 20.84 -6.32 27.61
CA ASN A 362 20.29 -7.67 27.67
C ASN A 362 19.89 -8.09 26.26
N GLY A 363 20.90 -8.54 25.51
CA GLY A 363 20.69 -9.51 24.46
C GLY A 363 20.84 -10.91 25.04
N LEU A 364 20.06 -11.85 24.51
CA LEU A 364 20.13 -13.31 24.70
C LEU A 364 19.43 -13.84 25.97
N GLN A 365 18.12 -14.15 25.87
CA GLN A 365 17.58 -15.34 26.55
C GLN A 365 16.19 -15.87 26.13
N ASP A 366 15.56 -15.41 25.06
CA ASP A 366 14.22 -15.93 24.67
C ASP A 366 14.21 -16.76 23.38
N THR A 367 15.01 -17.84 23.32
CA THR A 367 14.95 -18.76 22.16
C THR A 367 15.27 -20.22 22.50
N VAL A 368 14.72 -20.76 23.59
CA VAL A 368 14.93 -22.21 23.91
C VAL A 368 13.65 -22.98 24.26
N ASN A 369 12.47 -22.37 24.40
CA ASN A 369 11.29 -23.10 24.92
C ASN A 369 10.16 -23.44 23.94
N ASN A 370 10.31 -23.23 22.63
CA ASN A 370 9.26 -23.60 21.65
C ASN A 370 9.62 -24.75 20.70
N VAL A 371 10.59 -25.60 21.07
CA VAL A 371 10.88 -26.84 20.32
C VAL A 371 10.34 -28.04 21.10
N ARG A 372 9.01 -28.16 21.17
CA ARG A 372 8.30 -29.41 21.52
C ARG A 372 6.83 -29.23 21.21
N ASN A 373 6.46 -29.54 19.97
CA ASN A 373 5.18 -30.11 19.52
C ASN A 373 5.02 -29.87 18.00
N MET A 374 5.69 -30.69 17.17
CA MET A 374 5.43 -30.69 15.73
C MET A 374 5.43 -32.11 15.18
N THR A 375 4.39 -32.84 15.54
CA THR A 375 3.99 -34.10 14.91
C THR A 375 2.53 -33.98 14.46
N SER A 376 2.30 -33.27 13.36
CA SER A 376 1.20 -33.57 12.44
C SER A 376 1.54 -33.08 11.03
N THR A 377 1.42 -33.98 10.06
CA THR A 377 1.61 -33.76 8.61
C THR A 377 0.44 -32.95 8.03
N GLY A 378 0.28 -31.69 8.46
CA GLY A 378 -0.88 -30.87 8.14
C GLY A 378 -0.70 -29.97 6.92
N ILE A 379 -0.96 -30.46 5.70
CA ILE A 379 -1.26 -29.57 4.56
C ILE A 379 -2.52 -28.77 4.91
N ARG A 380 -2.43 -27.45 4.79
CA ARG A 380 -3.56 -26.52 4.99
C ARG A 380 -3.53 -25.44 3.94
N GLY A 381 -4.72 -24.91 3.68
CA GLY A 381 -4.94 -23.80 2.78
C GLY A 381 -5.86 -24.16 1.62
N GLU A 382 -6.32 -23.12 0.95
CA GLU A 382 -7.21 -23.21 -0.19
C GLU A 382 -6.67 -22.37 -1.33
N LEU A 383 -6.95 -22.79 -2.56
CA LEU A 383 -6.61 -22.07 -3.78
C LEU A 383 -7.90 -21.70 -4.51
N LYS A 384 -8.08 -20.42 -4.82
CA LYS A 384 -9.14 -19.93 -5.69
C LYS A 384 -8.65 -19.99 -7.13
N ILE A 385 -9.40 -20.70 -7.97
CA ILE A 385 -9.06 -20.94 -9.37
C ILE A 385 -10.28 -20.66 -10.24
N SER A 386 -10.08 -20.02 -11.40
CA SER A 386 -11.08 -19.85 -12.44
C SER A 386 -10.65 -20.63 -13.69
N ILE A 387 -11.56 -21.42 -14.27
CA ILE A 387 -11.29 -22.28 -15.44
C ILE A 387 -12.39 -22.06 -16.47
N GLN A 388 -11.99 -21.81 -17.72
CA GLN A 388 -12.90 -21.69 -18.85
C GLN A 388 -12.22 -22.05 -20.17
N TYR A 389 -13.01 -22.36 -21.19
CA TYR A 389 -12.53 -22.58 -22.55
C TYR A 389 -13.09 -21.52 -23.49
N GLN A 390 -12.23 -20.76 -24.15
CA GLN A 390 -12.64 -19.70 -25.06
C GLN A 390 -11.63 -19.54 -26.20
N LYS A 391 -12.11 -19.29 -27.43
CA LYS A 391 -11.28 -19.00 -28.62
C LYS A 391 -10.18 -20.05 -28.85
N GLU A 392 -10.49 -21.35 -28.80
CA GLU A 392 -9.52 -22.45 -28.96
C GLU A 392 -8.42 -22.54 -27.88
N HIS A 393 -8.63 -21.92 -26.73
CA HIS A 393 -7.71 -21.95 -25.60
C HIS A 393 -8.43 -22.36 -24.31
N LEU A 394 -7.83 -23.28 -23.56
CA LEU A 394 -8.14 -23.46 -22.15
C LEU A 394 -7.45 -22.34 -21.37
N GLN A 395 -8.23 -21.54 -20.67
CA GLN A 395 -7.76 -20.48 -19.78
C GLN A 395 -7.92 -20.94 -18.34
N VAL A 396 -6.81 -20.94 -17.60
CA VAL A 396 -6.79 -21.23 -16.17
C VAL A 396 -6.22 -20.02 -15.44
N MET A 397 -7.04 -19.34 -14.64
CA MET A 397 -6.61 -18.22 -13.83
C MET A 397 -6.38 -18.68 -12.39
N ILE A 398 -5.12 -18.57 -11.93
CA ILE A 398 -4.80 -18.73 -10.52
C ILE A 398 -5.05 -17.39 -9.84
N MET A 399 -6.06 -17.33 -8.96
CA MET A 399 -6.50 -16.07 -8.37
C MET A 399 -5.79 -15.78 -7.04
N HIS A 400 -6.14 -16.56 -6.01
CA HIS A 400 -5.67 -16.36 -4.64
C HIS A 400 -5.33 -17.70 -4.01
N ALA A 401 -4.40 -17.74 -3.06
CA ALA A 401 -4.36 -18.79 -2.05
C ALA A 401 -4.59 -18.18 -0.67
N ARG A 402 -5.13 -18.94 0.28
CA ARG A 402 -5.32 -18.50 1.67
C ARG A 402 -5.03 -19.61 2.66
N GLY A 403 -4.61 -19.22 3.86
CA GLY A 403 -4.36 -20.17 4.96
C GLY A 403 -3.25 -21.18 4.68
N LEU A 404 -2.25 -20.81 3.87
CA LEU A 404 -1.16 -21.72 3.51
C LEU A 404 -0.32 -22.12 4.74
N SER A 405 -0.07 -23.42 4.89
CA SER A 405 0.81 -23.95 5.95
C SER A 405 2.21 -23.35 5.87
N SER A 406 2.67 -22.76 6.97
CA SER A 406 4.02 -22.18 7.03
C SER A 406 5.09 -23.19 7.42
N TYR A 407 4.74 -24.40 7.91
CA TYR A 407 5.70 -25.46 8.31
C TYR A 407 6.92 -24.97 9.14
N GLY A 408 6.72 -23.99 10.02
CA GLY A 408 7.79 -23.39 10.82
C GLY A 408 8.66 -22.36 10.09
N ILE A 409 8.33 -22.02 8.84
CA ILE A 409 8.97 -20.94 8.07
C ILE A 409 8.27 -19.62 8.38
N GLU A 410 9.00 -18.67 8.94
CA GLU A 410 8.51 -17.30 9.03
C GLU A 410 8.40 -16.69 7.62
N ASN A 411 7.18 -16.30 7.22
CA ASN A 411 6.88 -15.58 5.98
C ASN A 411 7.23 -16.34 4.68
N PRO A 412 6.47 -17.40 4.32
CA PRO A 412 6.69 -18.18 3.10
C PRO A 412 6.58 -17.33 1.83
N SER A 413 7.24 -17.73 0.76
CA SER A 413 7.17 -17.12 -0.57
C SER A 413 6.52 -18.07 -1.59
N PRO A 414 5.18 -18.21 -1.56
CA PRO A 414 4.48 -19.24 -2.34
C PRO A 414 4.38 -18.91 -3.84
N TYR A 415 4.39 -19.97 -4.66
CA TYR A 415 4.08 -19.94 -6.10
C TYR A 415 3.36 -21.22 -6.53
N VAL A 416 2.67 -21.17 -7.66
CA VAL A 416 1.84 -22.26 -8.15
C VAL A 416 2.41 -22.83 -9.46
N LYS A 417 2.44 -24.15 -9.60
CA LYS A 417 2.78 -24.87 -10.85
C LYS A 417 1.55 -25.62 -11.36
N LEU A 418 1.35 -25.60 -12.67
CA LEU A 418 0.24 -26.24 -13.36
C LEU A 418 0.77 -27.24 -14.40
N TYR A 419 0.09 -28.38 -14.52
CA TYR A 419 0.33 -29.41 -15.54
C TYR A 419 -1.03 -29.93 -16.05
N LEU A 420 -1.13 -30.27 -17.33
CA LEU A 420 -2.28 -30.95 -17.92
C LEU A 420 -1.95 -32.43 -18.12
N LEU A 421 -2.39 -33.28 -17.20
CA LEU A 421 -2.09 -34.72 -17.20
C LEU A 421 -3.09 -35.52 -18.03
N PRO A 422 -2.69 -36.61 -18.72
CA PRO A 422 -1.30 -37.04 -18.89
C PRO A 422 -0.50 -36.02 -19.70
N ASP A 423 0.78 -35.80 -19.41
CA ASP A 423 1.64 -34.87 -20.14
C ASP A 423 2.88 -35.63 -20.66
N PRO A 424 2.72 -36.49 -21.68
CA PRO A 424 3.79 -37.39 -22.15
C PRO A 424 5.00 -36.61 -22.69
N GLU A 425 4.75 -35.48 -23.35
CA GLU A 425 5.77 -34.61 -23.93
C GLU A 425 6.37 -33.62 -22.92
N LYS A 426 5.79 -33.52 -21.71
CA LYS A 426 6.22 -32.61 -20.62
C LYS A 426 6.21 -31.13 -21.02
N LEU A 427 5.30 -30.73 -21.90
CA LEU A 427 5.22 -29.38 -22.46
C LEU A 427 4.19 -28.48 -21.76
N THR A 428 3.33 -29.04 -20.91
CA THR A 428 2.17 -28.31 -20.36
C THR A 428 2.50 -27.56 -19.06
N LYS A 429 3.75 -27.61 -18.60
CA LYS A 429 4.16 -26.96 -17.36
C LYS A 429 4.08 -25.43 -17.49
N GLN A 430 3.22 -24.82 -16.69
CA GLN A 430 3.21 -23.36 -16.47
C GLN A 430 3.34 -23.07 -14.97
N LYS A 431 3.78 -21.85 -14.62
CA LYS A 431 3.92 -21.43 -13.22
C LYS A 431 3.62 -19.95 -13.04
N THR A 432 3.11 -19.59 -11.87
CA THR A 432 2.95 -18.20 -11.46
C THR A 432 4.28 -17.58 -11.05
N LYS A 433 4.28 -16.27 -10.85
CA LYS A 433 5.34 -15.58 -10.10
C LYS A 433 5.32 -16.00 -8.64
N VAL A 434 6.46 -15.77 -8.00
CA VAL A 434 6.63 -15.95 -6.55
C VAL A 434 6.11 -14.71 -5.85
N VAL A 435 5.12 -14.89 -4.97
CA VAL A 435 4.67 -13.85 -4.05
C VAL A 435 5.48 -13.99 -2.77
N LYS A 436 6.20 -12.94 -2.38
CA LYS A 436 7.09 -13.00 -1.22
C LYS A 436 6.34 -12.79 0.09
N HIS A 437 6.74 -13.50 1.13
CA HIS A 437 6.34 -13.27 2.52
C HIS A 437 4.81 -13.26 2.76
N SER A 438 4.10 -14.24 2.20
CA SER A 438 2.65 -14.29 2.19
C SER A 438 2.10 -15.69 2.45
N THR A 439 1.14 -15.80 3.36
CA THR A 439 0.28 -16.99 3.55
C THR A 439 -1.08 -16.84 2.85
N HIS A 440 -1.36 -15.65 2.30
CA HIS A 440 -2.55 -15.33 1.52
C HIS A 440 -2.17 -14.66 0.18
N PRO A 441 -1.38 -15.33 -0.68
CA PRO A 441 -0.90 -14.71 -1.90
C PRO A 441 -2.03 -14.42 -2.88
N THR A 442 -1.96 -13.26 -3.54
CA THR A 442 -2.75 -12.92 -4.73
C THR A 442 -1.86 -13.08 -5.94
N TYR A 443 -2.28 -13.93 -6.89
CA TYR A 443 -1.59 -14.15 -8.14
C TYR A 443 -2.30 -13.41 -9.27
N ASN A 444 -3.60 -13.67 -9.45
CA ASN A 444 -4.41 -13.23 -10.60
C ASN A 444 -3.64 -13.36 -11.93
N GLU A 445 -3.03 -14.52 -12.15
CA GLU A 445 -2.26 -14.84 -13.36
C GLU A 445 -3.02 -15.83 -14.24
N VAL A 446 -3.13 -15.52 -15.53
CA VAL A 446 -3.82 -16.35 -16.52
C VAL A 446 -2.82 -17.25 -17.25
N MET A 447 -3.05 -18.55 -17.18
CA MET A 447 -2.33 -19.59 -17.91
C MET A 447 -3.18 -20.01 -19.11
N GLN A 448 -2.62 -19.92 -20.32
CA GLN A 448 -3.33 -20.25 -21.56
C GLN A 448 -2.72 -21.49 -22.21
N TYR A 449 -3.58 -22.43 -22.60
CA TYR A 449 -3.20 -23.65 -23.30
C TYR A 449 -3.96 -23.70 -24.63
N LYS A 450 -3.23 -23.59 -25.74
CA LYS A 450 -3.78 -23.78 -27.08
C LYS A 450 -4.00 -25.28 -27.33
N MET A 451 -5.24 -25.73 -27.24
CA MET A 451 -5.62 -27.14 -27.33
C MET A 451 -7.10 -27.25 -27.72
N SER A 452 -7.46 -28.28 -28.50
CA SER A 452 -8.86 -28.55 -28.86
C SER A 452 -9.69 -28.86 -27.61
N LEU A 453 -10.99 -28.52 -27.62
CA LEU A 453 -11.88 -28.82 -26.49
C LEU A 453 -11.95 -30.34 -26.20
N GLU A 454 -11.90 -31.17 -27.24
CA GLU A 454 -11.90 -32.63 -27.10
C GLU A 454 -10.67 -33.12 -26.34
N ASP A 455 -9.50 -32.60 -26.65
CA ASP A 455 -8.27 -32.99 -25.95
C ASP A 455 -8.21 -32.42 -24.54
N VAL A 456 -8.68 -31.19 -24.34
CA VAL A 456 -8.83 -30.59 -23.00
C VAL A 456 -9.69 -31.47 -22.10
N LYS A 457 -10.83 -31.97 -22.59
CA LYS A 457 -11.72 -32.84 -21.80
C LYS A 457 -11.05 -34.17 -21.40
N LYS A 458 -10.04 -34.65 -22.13
CA LYS A 458 -9.29 -35.86 -21.78
C LYS A 458 -8.24 -35.61 -20.67
N ARG A 459 -7.96 -34.35 -20.30
CA ARG A 459 -6.91 -34.00 -19.32
C ARG A 459 -7.44 -33.85 -17.89
N THR A 460 -6.51 -34.00 -16.94
CA THR A 460 -6.64 -33.61 -15.54
C THR A 460 -5.67 -32.46 -15.28
N LEU A 461 -6.20 -31.32 -14.87
CA LEU A 461 -5.38 -30.19 -14.45
C LEU A 461 -4.82 -30.47 -13.05
N GLN A 462 -3.51 -30.67 -12.97
CA GLN A 462 -2.77 -30.76 -11.71
C GLN A 462 -2.24 -29.38 -11.35
N VAL A 463 -2.57 -28.91 -10.15
CA VAL A 463 -2.14 -27.61 -9.62
C VAL A 463 -1.42 -27.86 -8.30
N THR A 464 -0.18 -27.38 -8.16
CA THR A 464 0.64 -27.59 -6.96
C THR A 464 1.19 -26.27 -6.44
N VAL A 465 1.09 -26.05 -5.13
CA VAL A 465 1.60 -24.87 -4.44
C VAL A 465 2.93 -25.22 -3.79
N TRP A 466 3.90 -24.32 -3.96
CA TRP A 466 5.27 -24.49 -3.49
C TRP A 466 5.75 -23.23 -2.80
N ASN A 467 6.52 -23.39 -1.73
CA ASN A 467 7.29 -22.31 -1.12
C ASN A 467 8.63 -22.18 -1.84
N HIS A 468 8.94 -20.98 -2.35
CA HIS A 468 10.24 -20.70 -2.90
C HIS A 468 11.23 -20.32 -1.80
N ASP A 469 12.35 -21.04 -1.75
CA ASP A 469 13.51 -20.70 -0.92
C ASP A 469 14.73 -20.51 -1.84
N VAL A 470 15.55 -19.50 -1.54
CA VAL A 470 16.75 -19.17 -2.32
C VAL A 470 17.95 -20.02 -1.86
N LEU A 471 17.95 -20.44 -0.60
CA LEU A 471 19.05 -21.15 0.05
C LEU A 471 18.76 -22.65 0.22
N LYS A 472 17.48 -23.05 0.17
CA LYS A 472 17.04 -24.45 0.33
C LYS A 472 16.22 -24.92 -0.87
N GLU A 473 15.95 -26.21 -0.91
CA GLU A 473 14.99 -26.76 -1.87
C GLU A 473 13.59 -26.18 -1.65
N ASN A 474 12.86 -25.99 -2.76
CA ASN A 474 11.49 -25.49 -2.70
C ASN A 474 10.59 -26.50 -1.99
N GLN A 475 9.85 -26.04 -0.99
CA GLN A 475 9.00 -26.92 -0.19
C GLN A 475 7.61 -27.05 -0.81
N PHE A 476 7.10 -28.27 -0.90
CA PHE A 476 5.72 -28.52 -1.30
C PHE A 476 4.74 -28.05 -0.22
N MET A 477 3.69 -27.34 -0.63
CA MET A 477 2.67 -26.80 0.28
C MET A 477 1.27 -27.41 0.06
N GLY A 478 1.04 -28.08 -1.05
CA GLY A 478 -0.25 -28.73 -1.34
C GLY A 478 -0.56 -28.87 -2.83
N ALA A 479 -1.53 -29.70 -3.16
CA ALA A 479 -1.93 -30.01 -4.54
C ALA A 479 -3.46 -30.08 -4.69
N ILE A 480 -3.93 -29.78 -5.89
CA ILE A 480 -5.31 -29.95 -6.36
C ILE A 480 -5.28 -30.66 -7.72
N TYR A 481 -6.25 -31.54 -7.95
CA TYR A 481 -6.43 -32.25 -9.21
C TYR A 481 -7.86 -32.03 -9.70
N ILE A 482 -8.01 -31.54 -10.93
CA ILE A 482 -9.31 -31.18 -11.51
C ILE A 482 -9.48 -31.92 -12.82
N HIS A 483 -10.43 -32.86 -12.86
CA HIS A 483 -10.78 -33.55 -14.10
C HIS A 483 -11.59 -32.62 -15.00
N LEU A 484 -10.99 -32.18 -16.11
CA LEU A 484 -11.60 -31.14 -16.97
C LEU A 484 -12.89 -31.62 -17.65
N ARG A 485 -13.05 -32.94 -17.87
CA ARG A 485 -14.32 -33.54 -18.33
C ARG A 485 -15.53 -33.29 -17.43
N LYS A 486 -15.31 -33.01 -16.13
CA LYS A 486 -16.40 -32.83 -15.16
C LYS A 486 -16.92 -31.39 -15.11
N LEU A 487 -16.25 -30.46 -15.79
CA LEU A 487 -16.62 -29.05 -15.78
C LEU A 487 -17.34 -28.69 -17.08
N ASP A 488 -18.34 -27.83 -16.98
CA ASP A 488 -18.87 -27.13 -18.15
C ASP A 488 -17.95 -25.95 -18.49
N LEU A 489 -16.97 -26.21 -19.35
CA LEU A 489 -15.95 -25.23 -19.74
C LEU A 489 -16.49 -24.12 -20.66
N SER A 490 -17.77 -24.17 -21.07
CA SER A 490 -18.40 -23.08 -21.83
C SER A 490 -18.66 -21.83 -20.97
N GLN A 491 -18.73 -22.03 -19.66
CA GLN A 491 -18.89 -20.97 -18.65
C GLN A 491 -17.63 -20.84 -17.80
N GLU A 492 -17.52 -19.70 -17.12
CA GLU A 492 -16.45 -19.47 -16.16
C GLU A 492 -16.70 -20.27 -14.87
N ASN A 493 -15.82 -21.23 -14.56
CA ASN A 493 -15.90 -22.04 -13.34
C ASN A 493 -14.93 -21.49 -12.29
N THR A 494 -15.42 -20.67 -11.36
CA THR A 494 -14.62 -20.05 -10.29
C THR A 494 -14.98 -20.62 -8.93
N GLU A 495 -14.01 -21.22 -8.23
CA GLU A 495 -14.25 -21.77 -6.90
C GLU A 495 -12.98 -21.82 -6.02
N TRP A 496 -13.18 -21.91 -4.71
CA TRP A 496 -12.13 -22.24 -3.75
C TRP A 496 -12.00 -23.76 -3.66
N ARG A 497 -10.77 -24.28 -3.72
CA ARG A 497 -10.48 -25.70 -3.56
C ARG A 497 -9.44 -25.92 -2.45
N CYS A 498 -9.71 -26.85 -1.55
CA CYS A 498 -8.79 -27.24 -0.49
C CYS A 498 -7.54 -27.90 -1.07
N LEU A 499 -6.38 -27.55 -0.51
CA LEU A 499 -5.12 -28.18 -0.84
C LEU A 499 -5.00 -29.55 -0.17
N GLY A 500 -4.63 -30.56 -0.95
CA GLY A 500 -4.39 -31.93 -0.49
C GLY A 500 -2.95 -32.40 -0.73
N ASN A 501 -2.69 -33.66 -0.43
CA ASN A 501 -1.42 -34.32 -0.73
C ASN A 501 -1.23 -34.52 -2.24
N LEU A 502 0.03 -34.68 -2.65
CA LEU A 502 0.35 -35.10 -4.01
C LEU A 502 -0.20 -36.53 -4.22
N GLN A 503 -1.06 -36.72 -5.23
CA GLN A 503 -1.44 -38.06 -5.64
C GLN A 503 -0.24 -38.71 -6.31
N MET A 504 0.28 -39.81 -5.74
CA MET A 504 1.27 -40.63 -6.43
C MET A 504 0.58 -41.33 -7.60
N SER A 505 1.05 -41.09 -8.81
CA SER A 505 0.65 -41.88 -9.97
C SER A 505 1.10 -43.32 -9.73
N SER A 506 0.15 -44.23 -9.59
CA SER A 506 0.37 -45.67 -9.59
C SER A 506 0.86 -46.12 -10.97
N THR A 507 2.14 -45.91 -11.24
CA THR A 507 2.90 -46.52 -12.34
C THR A 507 4.14 -47.16 -11.76
N SER A 508 3.94 -48.21 -10.97
CA SER A 508 4.97 -49.16 -10.57
C SER A 508 4.32 -50.46 -10.10
N HIS A 509 3.51 -51.10 -10.95
CA HIS A 509 3.19 -52.52 -10.86
C HIS A 509 2.57 -52.98 -12.19
N ILE A 510 3.41 -53.38 -13.14
CA ILE A 510 3.14 -54.53 -14.03
C ILE A 510 4.51 -55.21 -14.23
N SER A 511 4.64 -56.36 -13.56
CA SER A 511 5.59 -57.49 -13.73
C SER A 511 7.01 -57.20 -14.21
#